data_AF-A0A7X8ABP2-F1
#
_entry.id   AF-A0A7X8ABP2-F1
#
_cell.length_a   1.000
_cell.length_b   1.000
_cell.length_c   1.000
_cell.angle_alpha   90.00
_cell.angle_beta   90.00
_cell.angle_gamma   90.00
#
_symmetry.space_group_name_H-M   'P 1'
#
loop_
_entity.id
_entity.type
_entity.pdbx_description
1 polymer ?
#
loop_
_entity_poly.entity_id
_entity_poly.type
_entity_poly.pdbx_seq_one_letter_code
_entity_poly.pdbx_strand_id
1 'polypeptide(L)'
;MKTKRIRVLPCLLVLLIFIGGSSYAQKINSDSWSATDALGRKVREYKEAGDKKKDKYVALFYWTWHQGNDAPFEVKNITDIVRKYPEAMKDYNHPAWGDNRPFFYYWEQPLFGYYKTTDEWVLRRHAEMLADAGVDVVFFDCTNGDITWKESYEALMKTWDKAQKDGVNVPKIAFMLPFGASSNSLASLRQLYHDVYKPCRYRDLWFMWKGKPAIMAYPDNLTNSSEDQAISSFFTFRPGQPDYVDGPKRKDQWGWLEIYPQHGYTPLNNGKYEEVTVGVAQNANPLSKGHCSAFNLKDAYGRSFSVRNGFDPRIDGYLYGWNFQEQWDRAFELDPELVFVTGWNEYIAG
;
A
#
# COMPACT_ATOMS: atom_id res chain seq x y z
N MET A 1 67.28 11.60 62.38
CA MET A 1 66.26 10.78 63.08
C MET A 1 65.04 11.66 63.35
N LYS A 2 63.85 11.20 62.93
CA LYS A 2 62.50 11.78 63.15
C LYS A 2 62.13 13.08 62.43
N THR A 3 61.52 12.87 61.28
CA THR A 3 60.47 13.68 60.64
C THR A 3 59.32 14.02 61.60
N LYS A 4 58.83 15.27 61.58
CA LYS A 4 57.45 15.63 61.89
C LYS A 4 56.95 16.70 60.92
N ARG A 5 55.83 16.38 60.27
CA ARG A 5 55.07 17.19 59.31
C ARG A 5 54.27 18.28 60.03
N ILE A 6 54.11 19.43 59.39
CA ILE A 6 52.91 20.27 59.52
C ILE A 6 52.32 20.44 58.12
N ARG A 7 51.02 20.13 58.02
CA ARG A 7 50.20 20.19 56.80
C ARG A 7 49.62 21.60 56.66
N VAL A 8 49.61 22.13 55.44
CA VAL A 8 48.65 23.17 55.02
C VAL A 8 48.00 22.67 53.72
N LEU A 9 46.67 22.63 53.73
CA LEU A 9 45.78 22.18 52.65
C LEU A 9 45.94 23.04 51.39
N PRO A 10 45.81 22.46 50.19
CA PRO A 10 45.24 23.15 49.06
C PRO A 10 43.84 22.62 48.74
N CYS A 11 42.90 23.55 48.56
CA CYS A 11 41.54 23.33 48.08
C CYS A 11 41.53 22.48 46.79
N LEU A 12 40.83 21.35 46.82
CA LEU A 12 40.38 20.67 45.60
C LEU A 12 39.11 21.37 45.10
N LEU A 13 39.24 22.12 44.01
CA LEU A 13 38.11 22.53 43.19
C LEU A 13 37.76 21.34 42.28
N VAL A 14 36.67 20.64 42.58
CA VAL A 14 36.14 19.58 41.70
C VAL A 14 35.37 20.26 40.58
N LEU A 15 35.97 20.39 39.40
CA LEU A 15 35.24 20.69 38.16
C LEU A 15 34.51 19.40 37.75
N LEU A 16 33.21 19.31 38.04
CA LEU A 16 32.32 18.34 37.42
C LEU A 16 32.12 18.75 35.96
N ILE A 17 32.88 18.12 35.06
CA ILE A 17 32.60 18.16 33.63
C ILE A 17 31.29 17.41 33.43
N PHE A 18 30.20 18.14 33.23
CA PHE A 18 28.99 17.60 32.62
C PHE A 18 29.33 17.19 31.19
N ILE A 19 29.78 15.96 31.01
CA ILE A 19 29.67 15.29 29.72
C ILE A 19 28.17 15.10 29.53
N GLY A 20 27.56 16.04 28.82
CA GLY A 20 26.24 15.84 28.24
C GLY A 20 26.35 14.65 27.30
N GLY A 21 26.18 13.46 27.84
CA GLY A 21 25.93 12.27 27.06
C GLY A 21 24.65 12.55 26.31
N SER A 22 24.75 12.97 25.05
CA SER A 22 23.72 12.72 24.08
C SER A 22 23.55 11.21 24.08
N SER A 23 22.62 10.72 24.88
CA SER A 23 22.08 9.38 24.75
C SER A 23 21.57 9.33 23.32
N TYR A 24 22.36 8.75 22.42
CA TYR A 24 21.91 8.38 21.09
C TYR A 24 20.67 7.52 21.34
N ALA A 25 19.49 8.08 21.03
CA ALA A 25 18.29 7.28 20.98
C ALA A 25 18.62 6.08 20.10
N GLN A 26 18.45 4.87 20.63
CA GLN A 26 18.64 3.67 19.83
C GLN A 26 17.76 3.83 18.58
N LYS A 27 18.40 3.85 17.41
CA LYS A 27 17.67 3.90 16.16
C LYS A 27 16.95 2.57 16.04
N ILE A 28 15.62 2.61 16.20
CA ILE A 28 14.78 1.43 16.00
C ILE A 28 14.92 1.01 14.53
N ASN A 29 15.21 -0.27 14.30
CA ASN A 29 15.30 -0.85 12.97
C ASN A 29 14.43 -2.10 12.91
N SER A 30 13.29 -1.99 12.22
CA SER A 30 12.33 -3.09 12.04
C SER A 30 12.92 -4.26 11.24
N ASP A 31 13.95 -4.04 10.42
CA ASP A 31 14.66 -5.10 9.68
C ASP A 31 15.29 -6.14 10.63
N SER A 32 15.46 -5.82 11.91
CA SER A 32 16.02 -6.72 12.94
C SER A 32 14.95 -7.44 13.76
N TRP A 33 13.66 -7.18 13.50
CA TRP A 33 12.58 -7.80 14.26
C TRP A 33 12.35 -9.23 13.80
N SER A 34 12.24 -10.14 14.76
CA SER A 34 11.75 -11.50 14.52
C SER A 34 10.25 -11.54 14.80
N ALA A 35 9.47 -12.08 13.86
CA ALA A 35 8.05 -12.30 14.01
C ALA A 35 7.67 -13.74 13.64
N THR A 36 6.64 -14.26 14.31
CA THR A 36 6.01 -15.54 14.02
C THR A 36 4.51 -15.30 13.90
N ASP A 37 3.90 -15.76 12.82
CA ASP A 37 2.46 -15.61 12.64
C ASP A 37 1.66 -16.69 13.39
N ALA A 38 0.33 -16.60 13.34
CA ALA A 38 -0.58 -17.53 14.01
C ALA A 38 -0.49 -18.99 13.50
N LEU A 39 0.13 -19.21 12.33
CA LEU A 39 0.37 -20.54 11.76
C LEU A 39 1.77 -21.08 12.09
N GLY A 40 2.56 -20.35 12.88
CA GLY A 40 3.93 -20.73 13.24
C GLY A 40 4.97 -20.42 12.16
N ARG A 41 4.61 -19.69 11.10
CA ARG A 41 5.55 -19.26 10.06
C ARG A 41 6.39 -18.11 10.59
N LYS A 42 7.69 -18.15 10.32
CA LYS A 42 8.64 -17.13 10.77
C LYS A 42 9.02 -16.24 9.60
N VAL A 43 9.23 -14.95 9.88
CA VAL A 43 9.89 -14.06 8.93
C VAL A 43 11.29 -14.59 8.60
N ARG A 44 11.75 -14.36 7.36
CA ARG A 44 13.06 -14.84 6.91
C ARG A 44 14.17 -14.20 7.73
N GLU A 45 15.12 -15.01 8.16
CA GLU A 45 16.30 -14.53 8.86
C GLU A 45 17.31 -13.95 7.87
N TYR A 46 18.23 -13.11 8.36
CA TYR A 46 19.26 -12.47 7.52
C TYR A 46 20.08 -13.47 6.69
N LYS A 47 20.33 -14.69 7.23
CA LYS A 47 21.04 -15.76 6.51
C LYS A 47 20.34 -16.18 5.21
N GLU A 48 19.03 -16.05 5.14
CA GLU A 48 18.21 -16.43 3.98
C GLU A 48 17.87 -15.22 3.11
N ALA A 49 17.59 -14.07 3.70
CA ALA A 49 17.19 -12.86 2.99
C ALA A 49 18.38 -12.09 2.39
N GLY A 50 19.53 -12.10 3.08
CA GLY A 50 20.69 -11.27 2.75
C GLY A 50 20.46 -9.78 2.99
N ASP A 51 21.31 -8.95 2.37
CA ASP A 51 21.22 -7.49 2.45
C ASP A 51 20.00 -6.94 1.70
N LYS A 52 19.45 -5.81 2.20
CA LYS A 52 18.43 -5.05 1.46
C LYS A 52 18.98 -4.63 0.09
N LYS A 53 18.33 -5.10 -0.97
CA LYS A 53 18.64 -4.76 -2.36
C LYS A 53 18.21 -3.33 -2.64
N LYS A 54 19.12 -2.49 -3.13
CA LYS A 54 18.87 -1.05 -3.37
C LYS A 54 18.12 -0.77 -4.68
N ASP A 55 18.06 -1.78 -5.55
CA ASP A 55 17.42 -1.78 -6.87
C ASP A 55 16.08 -2.50 -6.87
N LYS A 56 15.55 -2.86 -5.69
CA LYS A 56 14.28 -3.55 -5.51
C LYS A 56 13.32 -2.74 -4.66
N TYR A 57 12.06 -2.70 -5.06
CA TYR A 57 11.01 -1.89 -4.45
C TYR A 57 9.74 -2.70 -4.21
N VAL A 58 9.06 -2.43 -3.09
CA VAL A 58 7.71 -2.92 -2.82
C VAL A 58 6.74 -1.75 -2.88
N ALA A 59 5.83 -1.80 -3.85
CA ALA A 59 4.71 -0.89 -3.97
C ALA A 59 3.43 -1.52 -3.41
N LEU A 60 2.54 -0.70 -2.87
CA LEU A 60 1.29 -1.16 -2.28
C LEU A 60 0.10 -0.35 -2.79
N PHE A 61 -0.94 -1.06 -3.23
CA PHE A 61 -2.24 -0.46 -3.52
C PHE A 61 -2.87 0.09 -2.23
N TYR A 62 -3.24 1.37 -2.22
CA TYR A 62 -3.75 2.05 -1.03
C TYR A 62 -5.03 2.85 -1.34
N TRP A 63 -6.07 2.59 -0.56
CA TRP A 63 -7.38 3.21 -0.72
C TRP A 63 -7.50 4.48 0.12
N THR A 64 -7.83 5.59 -0.55
CA THR A 64 -8.01 6.92 0.08
C THR A 64 -9.47 7.38 0.13
N TRP A 65 -10.40 6.51 -0.21
CA TRP A 65 -11.80 6.86 -0.47
C TRP A 65 -12.73 6.63 0.72
N HIS A 66 -12.22 6.20 1.88
CA HIS A 66 -12.99 6.07 3.12
C HIS A 66 -13.31 7.47 3.72
N GLN A 67 -14.00 8.31 2.95
CA GLN A 67 -14.35 9.70 3.25
C GLN A 67 -15.82 9.86 3.63
N GLY A 68 -16.56 8.76 3.83
CA GLY A 68 -18.01 8.75 4.02
C GLY A 68 -18.52 9.92 4.87
N ASN A 69 -19.60 10.56 4.41
CA ASN A 69 -20.20 11.71 5.08
C ASN A 69 -20.40 11.45 6.58
N ASP A 70 -20.28 12.48 7.41
CA ASP A 70 -20.54 12.45 8.88
C ASP A 70 -21.98 12.05 9.28
N ALA A 71 -22.81 11.64 8.32
CA ALA A 71 -24.10 11.03 8.63
C ALA A 71 -23.85 9.68 9.34
N PRO A 72 -24.62 9.36 10.40
CA PRO A 72 -24.50 8.09 11.10
C PRO A 72 -25.05 6.98 10.20
N PHE A 73 -24.27 6.55 9.20
CA PHE A 73 -24.52 5.29 8.55
C PHE A 73 -24.21 4.21 9.58
N GLU A 74 -25.24 3.45 9.93
CA GLU A 74 -25.08 2.29 10.79
C GLU A 74 -24.05 1.36 10.16
N VAL A 75 -23.04 0.97 10.93
CA VAL A 75 -22.04 0.02 10.47
C VAL A 75 -22.72 -1.34 10.29
N LYS A 76 -22.84 -1.78 9.03
CA LYS A 76 -23.33 -3.12 8.68
C LYS A 76 -22.14 -4.03 8.35
N ASN A 77 -21.70 -4.82 9.33
CA ASN A 77 -20.68 -5.84 9.15
C ASN A 77 -21.31 -7.10 8.54
N ILE A 78 -20.89 -7.45 7.32
CA ILE A 78 -21.37 -8.62 6.57
C ILE A 78 -21.07 -9.89 7.34
N THR A 79 -19.86 -10.06 7.86
CA THR A 79 -19.48 -11.30 8.54
C THR A 79 -20.32 -11.53 9.79
N ASP A 80 -20.60 -10.49 10.59
CA ASP A 80 -21.48 -10.61 11.76
C ASP A 80 -22.93 -10.92 11.36
N ILE A 81 -23.46 -10.26 10.32
CA ILE A 81 -24.79 -10.54 9.79
C ILE A 81 -24.89 -12.00 9.34
N VAL A 82 -23.93 -12.50 8.57
CA VAL A 82 -23.96 -13.85 8.00
C VAL A 82 -23.68 -14.93 9.05
N ARG A 83 -22.86 -14.65 10.08
CA ARG A 83 -22.70 -15.55 11.23
C ARG A 83 -24.01 -15.75 11.98
N LYS A 84 -24.84 -14.71 12.09
CA LYS A 84 -26.11 -14.75 12.83
C LYS A 84 -27.29 -15.21 11.97
N TYR A 85 -27.29 -14.85 10.70
CA TYR A 85 -28.36 -15.07 9.71
C TYR A 85 -27.76 -15.62 8.40
N PRO A 86 -27.25 -16.87 8.38
CA PRO A 86 -26.58 -17.43 7.21
C PRO A 86 -27.50 -17.50 5.96
N GLU A 87 -28.80 -17.60 6.15
CA GLU A 87 -29.82 -17.54 5.10
C GLU A 87 -29.85 -16.19 4.36
N ALA A 88 -29.41 -15.10 5.00
CA ALA A 88 -29.40 -13.76 4.41
C ALA A 88 -28.52 -13.69 3.15
N MET A 89 -27.48 -14.52 3.04
CA MET A 89 -26.62 -14.61 1.84
C MET A 89 -27.37 -15.01 0.57
N LYS A 90 -28.51 -15.68 0.71
CA LYS A 90 -29.33 -16.17 -0.41
C LYS A 90 -30.56 -15.32 -0.67
N ASP A 91 -30.81 -14.31 0.16
CA ASP A 91 -31.96 -13.43 0.07
C ASP A 91 -31.51 -11.98 0.16
N TYR A 92 -31.49 -11.32 -1.00
CA TYR A 92 -31.19 -9.90 -1.12
C TYR A 92 -32.10 -9.04 -0.24
N ASN A 93 -33.34 -9.46 0.02
CA ASN A 93 -34.33 -8.72 0.81
C ASN A 93 -34.43 -9.17 2.27
N HIS A 94 -33.51 -10.00 2.73
CA HIS A 94 -33.52 -10.46 4.12
C HIS A 94 -33.43 -9.27 5.09
N PRO A 95 -34.29 -9.20 6.13
CA PRO A 95 -34.33 -8.06 7.05
C PRO A 95 -33.03 -7.86 7.84
N ALA A 96 -32.16 -8.88 7.92
CA ALA A 96 -30.85 -8.75 8.55
C ALA A 96 -29.91 -7.75 7.85
N TRP A 97 -30.14 -7.47 6.55
CA TRP A 97 -29.44 -6.41 5.83
C TRP A 97 -29.91 -5.01 6.25
N GLY A 98 -31.07 -4.91 6.91
CA GLY A 98 -31.68 -3.66 7.37
C GLY A 98 -32.66 -3.06 6.37
N ASP A 99 -33.66 -2.35 6.90
CA ASP A 99 -34.75 -1.76 6.11
C ASP A 99 -34.29 -0.51 5.32
N ASN A 100 -33.28 0.21 5.83
CA ASN A 100 -32.62 1.33 5.18
C ASN A 100 -31.16 0.96 4.88
N ARG A 101 -30.94 0.29 3.75
CA ARG A 101 -29.61 -0.23 3.41
C ARG A 101 -28.62 0.92 3.23
N PRO A 102 -27.46 0.88 3.92
CA PRO A 102 -26.43 1.87 3.70
C PRO A 102 -25.86 1.72 2.28
N PHE A 103 -25.22 2.79 1.80
CA PHE A 103 -24.47 2.74 0.55
C PHE A 103 -23.24 1.81 0.64
N PHE A 104 -22.74 1.58 1.87
CA PHE A 104 -21.59 0.73 2.14
C PHE A 104 -21.89 -0.29 3.22
N TYR A 105 -21.52 -1.54 2.96
CA TYR A 105 -21.35 -2.57 3.97
C TYR A 105 -19.86 -2.74 4.26
N TYR A 106 -19.53 -3.52 5.28
CA TYR A 106 -18.15 -3.79 5.66
C TYR A 106 -17.91 -5.29 5.73
N TRP A 107 -16.81 -5.77 5.15
CA TRP A 107 -16.51 -7.20 5.12
C TRP A 107 -16.34 -7.76 6.53
N GLU A 108 -15.56 -7.08 7.37
CA GLU A 108 -15.30 -7.40 8.76
C GLU A 108 -14.77 -6.12 9.45
N GLN A 109 -14.64 -6.10 10.78
CA GLN A 109 -14.08 -4.95 11.48
C GLN A 109 -12.55 -4.84 11.25
N PRO A 110 -12.03 -3.72 10.71
CA PRO A 110 -10.58 -3.48 10.60
C PRO A 110 -9.91 -3.33 11.97
N LEU A 111 -8.59 -3.48 12.03
CA LEU A 111 -7.80 -3.39 13.26
C LEU A 111 -8.03 -2.08 14.03
N PHE A 112 -8.18 -0.96 13.31
CA PHE A 112 -8.42 0.36 13.89
C PHE A 112 -9.90 0.80 13.82
N GLY A 113 -10.81 -0.17 13.66
CA GLY A 113 -12.24 0.09 13.48
C GLY A 113 -12.58 0.68 12.12
N TYR A 114 -13.81 1.16 11.97
CA TYR A 114 -14.34 1.73 10.73
C TYR A 114 -13.93 3.19 10.58
N TYR A 115 -12.62 3.42 10.48
CA TYR A 115 -12.04 4.76 10.45
C TYR A 115 -12.30 5.49 9.13
N LYS A 116 -12.11 6.81 9.16
CA LYS A 116 -12.07 7.65 7.95
C LYS A 116 -10.63 7.85 7.51
N THR A 117 -10.39 7.98 6.21
CA THR A 117 -9.05 8.28 5.67
C THR A 117 -8.66 9.77 5.85
N THR A 118 -9.10 10.36 6.95
CA THR A 118 -8.74 11.69 7.43
C THR A 118 -8.37 11.67 8.92
N ASP A 119 -8.51 10.53 9.60
CA ASP A 119 -8.11 10.34 10.99
C ASP A 119 -6.57 10.36 11.11
N GLU A 120 -6.03 11.46 11.66
CA GLU A 120 -4.59 11.65 11.80
C GLU A 120 -3.93 10.55 12.66
N TRP A 121 -4.62 10.01 13.66
CA TRP A 121 -4.06 8.95 14.51
C TRP A 121 -3.90 7.64 13.73
N VAL A 122 -4.93 7.26 12.97
CA VAL A 122 -4.88 6.06 12.12
C VAL A 122 -3.83 6.22 11.02
N LEU A 123 -3.81 7.37 10.34
CA LEU A 123 -2.84 7.65 9.28
C LEU A 123 -1.40 7.62 9.79
N ARG A 124 -1.16 8.06 11.04
CA ARG A 124 0.14 7.93 11.69
C ARG A 124 0.51 6.47 11.95
N ARG A 125 -0.40 5.67 12.48
CA ARG A 125 -0.19 4.22 12.68
C ARG A 125 0.11 3.51 11.37
N HIS A 126 -0.58 3.87 10.29
CA HIS A 126 -0.32 3.34 8.96
C HIS A 126 1.10 3.66 8.48
N ALA A 127 1.56 4.89 8.67
CA ALA A 127 2.91 5.30 8.32
C ALA A 127 3.97 4.43 9.01
N GLU A 128 3.78 4.15 10.30
CA GLU A 128 4.67 3.33 11.11
C GLU A 128 4.61 1.86 10.70
N MET A 129 3.41 1.27 10.58
CA MET A 129 3.23 -0.14 10.19
C MET A 129 3.82 -0.44 8.80
N LEU A 130 3.61 0.46 7.83
CA LEU A 130 4.11 0.27 6.47
C LEU A 130 5.62 0.50 6.38
N ALA A 131 6.16 1.44 7.16
CA ALA A 131 7.61 1.61 7.30
C ALA A 131 8.25 0.35 7.93
N ASP A 132 7.65 -0.19 8.98
CA ASP A 132 8.14 -1.38 9.67
C ASP A 132 8.09 -2.62 8.77
N ALA A 133 7.06 -2.72 7.91
CA ALA A 133 6.93 -3.78 6.90
C ALA A 133 7.87 -3.61 5.69
N GLY A 134 8.62 -2.50 5.60
CA GLY A 134 9.55 -2.23 4.51
C GLY A 134 8.88 -1.85 3.19
N VAL A 135 7.66 -1.31 3.21
CA VAL A 135 6.97 -0.82 2.02
C VAL A 135 7.63 0.47 1.54
N ASP A 136 8.08 0.50 0.29
CA ASP A 136 8.83 1.64 -0.24
C ASP A 136 7.89 2.72 -0.81
N VAL A 137 6.72 2.34 -1.34
CA VAL A 137 5.75 3.27 -1.93
C VAL A 137 4.30 2.79 -1.79
N VAL A 138 3.37 3.72 -1.58
CA VAL A 138 1.93 3.50 -1.73
C VAL A 138 1.40 4.21 -2.98
N PHE A 139 0.51 3.54 -3.70
CA PHE A 139 -0.22 4.11 -4.83
C PHE A 139 -1.67 4.38 -4.41
N PHE A 140 -2.06 5.66 -4.42
CA PHE A 140 -3.44 6.03 -4.13
C PHE A 140 -4.34 5.69 -5.30
N ASP A 141 -5.41 4.96 -4.98
CA ASP A 141 -6.46 4.65 -5.92
C ASP A 141 -7.31 5.88 -6.23
N CYS A 142 -7.11 6.43 -7.43
CA CYS A 142 -7.90 7.50 -8.01
C CYS A 142 -8.45 7.07 -9.38
N THR A 143 -8.79 5.78 -9.52
CA THR A 143 -9.24 5.21 -10.80
C THR A 143 -10.72 5.48 -11.11
N ASN A 144 -11.50 5.93 -10.12
CA ASN A 144 -12.95 6.16 -10.24
C ASN A 144 -13.27 7.60 -10.65
N GLY A 145 -13.57 7.79 -11.94
CA GLY A 145 -13.94 9.11 -12.45
C GLY A 145 -12.77 10.08 -12.37
N ASP A 146 -13.05 11.35 -12.08
CA ASP A 146 -12.03 12.40 -11.88
C ASP A 146 -11.65 12.60 -10.40
N ILE A 147 -12.09 11.70 -9.52
CA ILE A 147 -11.97 11.85 -8.07
C ILE A 147 -10.56 11.47 -7.61
N THR A 148 -9.84 12.47 -7.09
CA THR A 148 -8.49 12.30 -6.54
C THR A 148 -8.45 12.13 -5.02
N TRP A 149 -9.58 12.20 -4.34
CA TRP A 149 -9.69 12.10 -2.87
C TRP A 149 -8.88 13.15 -2.11
N LYS A 150 -8.96 14.41 -2.55
CA LYS A 150 -8.16 15.54 -2.04
C LYS A 150 -8.05 15.64 -0.53
N GLU A 151 -9.17 15.57 0.19
CA GLU A 151 -9.16 15.69 1.64
C GLU A 151 -8.33 14.58 2.31
N SER A 152 -8.40 13.36 1.77
CA SER A 152 -7.66 12.21 2.30
C SER A 152 -6.20 12.21 1.96
N TYR A 153 -5.82 12.46 0.70
CA TYR A 153 -4.39 12.54 0.39
C TYR A 153 -3.75 13.72 1.13
N GLU A 154 -4.47 14.82 1.34
CA GLU A 154 -3.95 15.97 2.07
C GLU A 154 -3.71 15.66 3.54
N ALA A 155 -4.71 15.05 4.22
CA ALA A 155 -4.57 14.60 5.60
C ALA A 155 -3.44 13.59 5.77
N LEU A 156 -3.32 12.64 4.84
CA LEU A 156 -2.26 11.63 4.84
C LEU A 156 -0.89 12.26 4.61
N MET A 157 -0.69 13.05 3.55
CA MET A 157 0.60 13.67 3.25
C MET A 157 1.07 14.58 4.39
N LYS A 158 0.17 15.36 4.99
CA LYS A 158 0.47 16.18 6.17
C LYS A 158 0.90 15.32 7.36
N THR A 159 0.18 14.24 7.63
CA THR A 159 0.47 13.33 8.75
C THR A 159 1.80 12.59 8.55
N TRP A 160 2.05 12.11 7.34
CA TRP A 160 3.26 11.37 6.99
C TRP A 160 4.49 12.25 6.89
N ASP A 161 4.35 13.52 6.45
CA ASP A 161 5.41 14.52 6.53
C ASP A 161 5.83 14.78 7.98
N LYS A 162 4.86 14.89 8.90
CA LYS A 162 5.15 14.97 10.34
C LYS A 162 5.84 13.69 10.85
N ALA A 163 5.34 12.51 10.48
CA ALA A 163 5.95 11.25 10.85
C ALA A 163 7.39 11.11 10.35
N GLN A 164 7.66 11.54 9.13
CA GLN A 164 9.01 11.57 8.57
C GLN A 164 9.94 12.49 9.36
N LYS A 165 9.47 13.68 9.74
CA LYS A 165 10.22 14.63 10.59
C LYS A 165 10.48 14.08 12.00
N ASP A 166 9.58 13.25 12.51
CA ASP A 166 9.75 12.53 13.77
C ASP A 166 10.66 11.29 13.66
N GLY A 167 11.15 10.97 12.46
CA GLY A 167 12.11 9.90 12.21
C GLY A 167 11.54 8.59 11.66
N VAL A 168 10.23 8.53 11.34
CA VAL A 168 9.63 7.37 10.68
C VAL A 168 10.06 7.33 9.22
N ASN A 169 10.57 6.19 8.74
CA ASN A 169 10.89 6.00 7.33
C ASN A 169 9.62 5.72 6.50
N VAL A 170 8.73 6.71 6.43
CA VAL A 170 7.43 6.58 5.77
C VAL A 170 7.58 6.16 4.30
N PRO A 171 6.66 5.33 3.77
CA PRO A 171 6.63 5.04 2.34
C PRO A 171 6.50 6.31 1.51
N LYS A 172 7.02 6.27 0.28
CA LYS A 172 6.77 7.30 -0.71
C LYS A 172 5.34 7.18 -1.25
N ILE A 173 4.90 8.19 -2.00
CA ILE A 173 3.53 8.33 -2.49
C ILE A 173 3.56 8.50 -4.00
N ALA A 174 2.69 7.76 -4.68
CA ALA A 174 2.33 7.94 -6.08
C ALA A 174 0.81 7.84 -6.25
N PHE A 175 0.31 8.23 -7.41
CA PHE A 175 -1.13 8.19 -7.73
C PHE A 175 -1.37 7.24 -8.90
N MET A 176 -2.47 6.50 -8.82
CA MET A 176 -3.00 5.69 -9.90
C MET A 176 -4.30 6.28 -10.39
N LEU A 177 -4.32 6.69 -11.66
CA LEU A 177 -5.44 7.37 -12.31
C LEU A 177 -6.25 6.38 -13.17
N PRO A 178 -7.42 6.79 -13.72
CA PRO A 178 -8.25 5.88 -14.51
C PRO A 178 -7.46 5.17 -15.61
N PHE A 179 -7.83 3.91 -15.85
CA PHE A 179 -7.15 3.00 -16.77
C PHE A 179 -7.41 3.31 -18.27
N GLY A 180 -7.20 4.56 -18.66
CA GLY A 180 -7.28 5.01 -20.03
C GLY A 180 -7.21 6.53 -20.19
N ALA A 181 -6.84 6.94 -21.40
CA ALA A 181 -6.79 8.34 -21.81
C ALA A 181 -8.21 8.93 -21.96
N SER A 182 -8.79 9.36 -20.84
CA SER A 182 -10.16 9.88 -20.74
C SER A 182 -10.17 11.35 -20.26
N SER A 183 -11.30 12.05 -20.41
CA SER A 183 -11.48 13.39 -19.84
C SER A 183 -11.26 13.41 -18.33
N ASN A 184 -11.71 12.35 -17.65
CA ASN A 184 -11.56 12.19 -16.21
C ASN A 184 -10.08 12.05 -15.81
N SER A 185 -9.33 11.17 -16.49
CA SER A 185 -7.89 11.03 -16.24
C SER A 185 -7.13 12.34 -16.49
N LEU A 186 -7.51 13.11 -17.52
CA LEU A 186 -6.88 14.41 -17.80
C LEU A 186 -7.17 15.43 -16.69
N ALA A 187 -8.43 15.48 -16.22
CA ALA A 187 -8.84 16.37 -15.14
C ALA A 187 -8.09 16.06 -13.84
N SER A 188 -8.03 14.79 -13.42
CA SER A 188 -7.29 14.36 -12.23
C SER A 188 -5.79 14.65 -12.35
N LEU A 189 -5.19 14.38 -13.52
CA LEU A 189 -3.77 14.63 -13.77
C LEU A 189 -3.41 16.11 -13.63
N ARG A 190 -4.18 17.00 -14.27
CA ARG A 190 -3.99 18.46 -14.12
C ARG A 190 -4.19 18.90 -12.69
N GLN A 191 -5.27 18.44 -12.04
CA GLN A 191 -5.55 18.77 -10.64
C GLN A 191 -4.36 18.42 -9.73
N LEU A 192 -3.86 17.19 -9.80
CA LEU A 192 -2.72 16.76 -8.98
C LEU A 192 -1.46 17.58 -9.29
N TYR A 193 -1.21 17.87 -10.56
CA TYR A 193 -0.09 18.73 -10.94
C TYR A 193 -0.19 20.11 -10.29
N HIS A 194 -1.37 20.74 -10.32
CA HIS A 194 -1.61 22.04 -9.67
C HIS A 194 -1.54 21.99 -8.16
N ASP A 195 -2.17 20.99 -7.55
CA ASP A 195 -2.39 20.94 -6.11
C ASP A 195 -1.16 20.46 -5.33
N VAL A 196 -0.33 19.60 -5.93
CA VAL A 196 0.78 18.91 -5.24
C VAL A 196 2.13 19.24 -5.88
N TYR A 197 2.27 18.98 -7.18
CA TYR A 197 3.58 18.90 -7.81
C TYR A 197 4.18 20.25 -8.24
N LYS A 198 3.41 21.07 -8.96
CA LYS A 198 3.80 22.43 -9.37
C LYS A 198 4.19 23.32 -8.18
N PRO A 199 3.44 23.34 -7.04
CA PRO A 199 3.84 24.09 -5.85
C PRO A 199 4.90 23.37 -4.99
N CYS A 200 5.41 22.21 -5.40
CA CYS A 200 6.41 21.42 -4.68
C CYS A 200 6.00 21.01 -3.26
N ARG A 201 4.70 20.72 -3.05
CA ARG A 201 4.18 20.33 -1.74
C ARG A 201 4.58 18.90 -1.41
N TYR A 202 5.07 18.69 -0.18
CA TYR A 202 5.47 17.38 0.34
C TYR A 202 6.49 16.64 -0.54
N ARG A 203 7.45 17.37 -1.11
CA ARG A 203 8.43 16.85 -2.08
C ARG A 203 9.17 15.59 -1.60
N ASP A 204 9.49 15.50 -0.31
CA ASP A 204 10.20 14.37 0.28
C ASP A 204 9.34 13.09 0.39
N LEU A 205 8.03 13.19 0.17
CA LEU A 205 7.11 12.05 0.09
C LEU A 205 6.92 11.54 -1.34
N TRP A 206 7.36 12.25 -2.38
CA TRP A 206 7.12 11.82 -3.76
C TRP A 206 7.92 10.56 -4.09
N PHE A 207 7.26 9.59 -4.74
CA PHE A 207 7.98 8.45 -5.30
C PHE A 207 8.66 8.85 -6.60
N MET A 208 10.00 8.77 -6.62
CA MET A 208 10.82 9.11 -7.77
C MET A 208 11.16 7.85 -8.56
N TRP A 209 10.74 7.79 -9.83
CA TRP A 209 11.06 6.69 -10.74
C TRP A 209 11.80 7.21 -11.96
N LYS A 210 12.96 6.61 -12.26
CA LYS A 210 13.83 6.98 -13.39
C LYS A 210 14.11 8.50 -13.46
N GLY A 211 14.30 9.12 -12.31
CA GLY A 211 14.71 10.53 -12.17
C GLY A 211 13.59 11.56 -12.06
N LYS A 212 12.31 11.17 -12.20
CA LYS A 212 11.15 12.06 -12.08
C LYS A 212 10.07 11.48 -11.16
N PRO A 213 9.12 12.27 -10.64
CA PRO A 213 7.98 11.74 -9.90
C PRO A 213 7.22 10.73 -10.76
N ALA A 214 6.90 9.57 -10.18
CA ALA A 214 6.15 8.53 -10.85
C ALA A 214 4.65 8.78 -10.77
N ILE A 215 3.93 8.47 -11.84
CA ILE A 215 2.47 8.43 -11.81
C ILE A 215 1.96 7.30 -12.69
N MET A 216 0.99 6.53 -12.17
CA MET A 216 0.33 5.49 -12.96
C MET A 216 -0.85 6.12 -13.71
N ALA A 217 -0.58 6.69 -14.88
CA ALA A 217 -1.56 7.44 -15.68
C ALA A 217 -1.23 7.36 -17.18
N TYR A 218 -2.24 7.58 -18.01
CA TYR A 218 -2.10 7.68 -19.45
C TYR A 218 -1.76 9.11 -19.87
N PRO A 219 -0.60 9.37 -20.50
CA PRO A 219 -0.26 10.70 -21.01
C PRO A 219 -0.95 11.03 -22.35
N ASP A 220 -1.60 10.06 -22.98
CA ASP A 220 -2.05 10.13 -24.38
C ASP A 220 -3.16 11.18 -24.65
N ASN A 221 -3.81 11.68 -23.61
CA ASN A 221 -4.83 12.75 -23.68
C ASN A 221 -4.28 14.15 -23.34
N LEU A 222 -2.98 14.29 -23.04
CA LEU A 222 -2.32 15.59 -22.88
C LEU A 222 -2.23 16.31 -24.22
N THR A 223 -2.53 17.60 -24.22
CA THR A 223 -2.56 18.45 -25.43
C THR A 223 -1.23 19.16 -25.65
N ASN A 224 -1.16 20.01 -26.69
CA ASN A 224 -0.02 20.89 -26.97
C ASN A 224 -0.05 22.21 -26.18
N SER A 225 -0.92 22.35 -25.18
CA SER A 225 -0.88 23.52 -24.29
C SER A 225 0.44 23.56 -23.53
N SER A 226 0.90 24.76 -23.17
CA SER A 226 2.14 24.93 -22.39
C SER A 226 2.10 24.20 -21.05
N GLU A 227 0.92 24.10 -20.45
CA GLU A 227 0.68 23.37 -19.21
C GLU A 227 0.80 21.86 -19.39
N ASP A 228 0.14 21.29 -20.39
CA ASP A 228 0.17 19.85 -20.63
C ASP A 228 1.57 19.38 -21.06
N GLN A 229 2.31 20.22 -21.78
CA GLN A 229 3.72 19.98 -22.09
C GLN A 229 4.59 19.97 -20.82
N ALA A 230 4.31 20.86 -19.87
CA ALA A 230 5.00 20.86 -18.58
C ALA A 230 4.68 19.58 -17.79
N ILE A 231 3.41 19.16 -17.74
CA ILE A 231 2.97 17.91 -17.10
C ILE A 231 3.65 16.70 -17.75
N SER A 232 3.60 16.61 -19.09
CA SER A 232 4.21 15.53 -19.87
C SER A 232 5.72 15.39 -19.58
N SER A 233 6.40 16.53 -19.42
CA SER A 233 7.83 16.57 -19.11
C SER A 233 8.14 16.31 -17.64
N PHE A 234 7.19 16.53 -16.73
CA PHE A 234 7.41 16.48 -15.29
C PHE A 234 7.43 15.06 -14.73
N PHE A 235 6.56 14.17 -15.21
CA PHE A 235 6.42 12.83 -14.65
C PHE A 235 7.17 11.75 -15.42
N THR A 236 7.45 10.64 -14.72
CA THR A 236 7.60 9.33 -15.34
C THR A 236 6.24 8.65 -15.37
N PHE A 237 5.63 8.57 -16.55
CA PHE A 237 4.34 7.91 -16.75
C PHE A 237 4.49 6.40 -16.85
N ARG A 238 3.59 5.67 -16.19
CA ARG A 238 3.38 4.24 -16.35
C ARG A 238 1.89 3.99 -16.48
N PRO A 239 1.31 3.95 -17.69
CA PRO A 239 -0.12 3.71 -17.84
C PRO A 239 -0.50 2.38 -17.19
N GLY A 240 -1.60 2.31 -16.45
CA GLY A 240 -2.03 1.07 -15.79
C GLY A 240 -2.76 0.12 -16.77
N GLN A 241 -2.49 -1.18 -16.69
CA GLN A 241 -3.28 -2.21 -17.39
C GLN A 241 -4.48 -2.60 -16.51
N PRO A 242 -5.74 -2.39 -16.95
CA PRO A 242 -6.93 -2.67 -16.12
C PRO A 242 -7.25 -4.15 -15.91
N ASP A 243 -6.75 -5.05 -16.76
CA ASP A 243 -7.18 -6.45 -16.78
C ASP A 243 -6.31 -7.36 -15.90
N TYR A 244 -6.86 -8.53 -15.51
CA TYR A 244 -6.19 -9.49 -14.64
C TYR A 244 -5.49 -10.62 -15.40
N VAL A 245 -5.85 -10.81 -16.68
CA VAL A 245 -5.47 -11.95 -17.51
C VAL A 245 -4.60 -11.48 -18.67
N ASP A 246 -5.00 -10.39 -19.33
CA ASP A 246 -4.24 -9.77 -20.39
C ASP A 246 -3.04 -9.01 -19.79
N GLY A 247 -1.83 -9.45 -20.12
CA GLY A 247 -0.60 -8.72 -19.79
C GLY A 247 -0.47 -7.35 -20.49
N PRO A 248 0.71 -6.72 -20.47
CA PRO A 248 0.91 -5.39 -21.03
C PRO A 248 0.59 -5.32 -22.53
N LYS A 249 -0.26 -4.37 -22.93
CA LYS A 249 -0.57 -4.02 -24.33
C LYS A 249 0.36 -2.94 -24.89
N ARG A 250 1.18 -2.32 -24.03
CA ARG A 250 2.22 -1.34 -24.38
C ARG A 250 3.48 -1.57 -23.55
N LYS A 251 4.62 -1.13 -24.07
CA LYS A 251 5.95 -1.41 -23.48
C LYS A 251 6.25 -0.65 -22.18
N ASP A 252 5.44 0.36 -21.86
CA ASP A 252 5.60 1.28 -20.72
C ASP A 252 4.48 1.11 -19.68
N GLN A 253 3.67 0.05 -19.80
CA GLN A 253 2.58 -0.25 -18.88
C GLN A 253 3.09 -0.86 -17.57
N TRP A 254 2.34 -0.64 -16.50
CA TRP A 254 2.39 -1.41 -15.25
C TRP A 254 1.05 -2.06 -15.00
N GLY A 255 1.05 -3.16 -14.26
CA GLY A 255 -0.16 -3.79 -13.74
C GLY A 255 -0.55 -3.22 -12.37
N TRP A 256 -1.80 -3.46 -11.97
CA TRP A 256 -2.24 -3.25 -10.59
C TRP A 256 -2.62 -4.58 -9.92
N LEU A 257 -3.22 -5.51 -10.65
CA LEU A 257 -3.61 -6.83 -10.16
C LEU A 257 -3.65 -7.82 -11.32
N GLU A 258 -3.08 -9.02 -11.15
CA GLU A 258 -3.24 -10.14 -12.08
C GLU A 258 -3.53 -11.45 -11.35
N ILE A 259 -4.08 -12.40 -12.10
CA ILE A 259 -4.15 -13.81 -11.70
C ILE A 259 -2.85 -14.52 -12.06
N TYR A 260 -2.57 -15.65 -11.39
CA TYR A 260 -1.41 -16.46 -11.73
C TYR A 260 -1.63 -17.19 -13.08
N PRO A 261 -0.58 -17.38 -13.91
CA PRO A 261 0.76 -16.81 -13.76
C PRO A 261 0.80 -15.35 -14.21
N GLN A 262 1.40 -14.48 -13.38
CA GLN A 262 1.52 -13.07 -13.72
C GLN A 262 2.53 -12.82 -14.84
N HIS A 263 2.27 -11.76 -15.59
CA HIS A 263 3.17 -11.20 -16.59
C HIS A 263 4.22 -10.29 -15.94
N GLY A 264 5.35 -10.15 -16.62
CA GLY A 264 6.31 -9.09 -16.33
C GLY A 264 5.99 -7.84 -17.15
N TYR A 265 5.99 -6.69 -16.48
CA TYR A 265 5.62 -5.39 -17.05
C TYR A 265 6.86 -4.54 -17.32
N THR A 266 6.80 -3.76 -18.41
CA THR A 266 7.89 -2.92 -18.92
C THR A 266 9.23 -3.70 -19.00
N PRO A 267 9.38 -4.58 -20.02
CA PRO A 267 10.59 -5.39 -20.15
C PRO A 267 11.84 -4.54 -20.33
N LEU A 268 12.92 -4.95 -19.68
CA LEU A 268 14.21 -4.30 -19.64
C LEU A 268 15.20 -4.99 -20.59
N ASN A 269 16.21 -4.25 -21.04
CA ASN A 269 17.22 -4.76 -21.97
C ASN A 269 18.05 -5.94 -21.41
N ASN A 270 18.04 -6.15 -20.10
CA ASN A 270 18.72 -7.24 -19.41
C ASN A 270 17.87 -8.52 -19.30
N GLY A 271 16.70 -8.57 -19.96
CA GLY A 271 15.77 -9.70 -19.92
C GLY A 271 14.91 -9.77 -18.66
N LYS A 272 14.97 -8.76 -17.78
CA LYS A 272 14.09 -8.61 -16.61
C LYS A 272 12.93 -7.66 -16.90
N TYR A 273 12.18 -7.32 -15.87
CA TYR A 273 11.01 -6.45 -15.94
C TYR A 273 11.13 -5.31 -14.93
N GLU A 274 10.52 -4.16 -15.20
CA GLU A 274 10.39 -3.14 -14.16
C GLU A 274 9.42 -3.61 -13.08
N GLU A 275 8.30 -4.25 -13.43
CA GLU A 275 7.20 -4.50 -12.49
C GLU A 275 6.56 -5.88 -12.64
N VAL A 276 6.09 -6.46 -11.53
CA VAL A 276 5.18 -7.62 -11.47
C VAL A 276 4.18 -7.41 -10.34
N THR A 277 2.90 -7.73 -10.60
CA THR A 277 1.85 -7.60 -9.60
C THR A 277 1.78 -8.83 -8.69
N VAL A 278 1.36 -8.63 -7.46
CA VAL A 278 1.07 -9.68 -6.49
C VAL A 278 -0.28 -9.40 -5.84
N GLY A 279 -1.30 -10.19 -6.19
CA GLY A 279 -2.62 -10.10 -5.57
C GLY A 279 -2.73 -10.93 -4.29
N VAL A 280 -3.26 -10.36 -3.21
CA VAL A 280 -3.63 -11.13 -2.00
C VAL A 280 -4.83 -12.05 -2.30
N ALA A 281 -5.77 -11.55 -3.09
CA ALA A 281 -6.93 -12.24 -3.66
C ALA A 281 -7.38 -11.49 -4.92
N GLN A 282 -8.25 -12.09 -5.72
CA GLN A 282 -8.81 -11.50 -6.93
C GLN A 282 -10.33 -11.69 -6.95
N ASN A 283 -11.06 -10.65 -7.33
CA ASN A 283 -12.48 -10.74 -7.65
C ASN A 283 -12.69 -11.38 -9.03
N ALA A 284 -12.15 -12.58 -9.22
CA ALA A 284 -12.17 -13.35 -10.44
C ALA A 284 -12.53 -14.79 -10.12
N ASN A 285 -13.06 -15.52 -11.10
CA ASN A 285 -13.41 -16.93 -10.95
C ASN A 285 -13.35 -17.66 -12.31
N PRO A 286 -13.53 -18.98 -12.35
CA PRO A 286 -13.51 -19.72 -13.61
C PRO A 286 -14.65 -19.33 -14.57
N LEU A 287 -15.82 -18.95 -14.03
CA LEU A 287 -16.98 -18.54 -14.84
C LEU A 287 -16.72 -17.22 -15.58
N SER A 288 -16.01 -16.29 -14.95
CA SER A 288 -15.55 -15.04 -15.55
C SER A 288 -14.29 -15.22 -16.40
N LYS A 289 -13.78 -16.46 -16.56
CA LYS A 289 -12.53 -16.78 -17.24
C LYS A 289 -11.33 -16.02 -16.66
N GLY A 290 -11.35 -15.73 -15.37
CA GLY A 290 -10.29 -14.96 -14.70
C GLY A 290 -10.46 -13.45 -14.74
N HIS A 291 -11.47 -12.92 -15.46
CA HIS A 291 -11.75 -11.48 -15.45
C HIS A 291 -12.51 -11.05 -14.19
N CYS A 292 -12.52 -9.74 -13.95
CA CYS A 292 -13.25 -9.09 -12.88
C CYS A 292 -14.73 -9.54 -12.80
N SER A 293 -15.18 -9.84 -11.60
CA SER A 293 -16.48 -10.43 -11.28
C SER A 293 -16.86 -10.12 -9.82
N ALA A 294 -18.08 -10.44 -9.40
CA ALA A 294 -18.50 -10.23 -8.01
C ALA A 294 -17.88 -11.26 -7.06
N PHE A 295 -17.47 -10.84 -5.86
CA PHE A 295 -16.81 -11.69 -4.87
C PHE A 295 -17.68 -12.81 -4.30
N ASN A 296 -19.00 -12.66 -4.37
CA ASN A 296 -19.96 -13.67 -3.89
C ASN A 296 -20.25 -14.78 -4.91
N LEU A 297 -19.65 -14.71 -6.10
CA LEU A 297 -19.73 -15.79 -7.06
C LEU A 297 -18.97 -17.01 -6.56
N LYS A 298 -19.52 -18.18 -6.88
CA LYS A 298 -18.91 -19.46 -6.52
C LYS A 298 -17.50 -19.54 -7.11
N ASP A 299 -16.58 -20.12 -6.34
CA ASP A 299 -15.20 -20.38 -6.77
C ASP A 299 -14.43 -19.08 -7.10
N ALA A 300 -14.73 -17.97 -6.42
CA ALA A 300 -13.93 -16.76 -6.46
C ALA A 300 -12.53 -16.98 -5.90
N TYR A 301 -11.52 -16.39 -6.55
CA TYR A 301 -10.09 -16.54 -6.24
C TYR A 301 -9.70 -15.76 -4.97
N GLY A 302 -10.15 -16.27 -3.82
CA GLY A 302 -9.78 -15.79 -2.50
C GLY A 302 -8.39 -16.26 -2.06
N ARG A 303 -8.01 -15.90 -0.83
CA ARG A 303 -6.73 -16.30 -0.21
C ARG A 303 -6.48 -17.81 -0.17
N SER A 304 -7.54 -18.61 -0.16
CA SER A 304 -7.49 -20.08 -0.13
C SER A 304 -7.29 -20.73 -1.51
N PHE A 305 -7.41 -19.99 -2.61
CA PHE A 305 -7.25 -20.53 -3.95
C PHE A 305 -5.78 -20.46 -4.42
N SER A 306 -5.32 -21.40 -5.21
CA SER A 306 -4.16 -21.22 -6.09
C SER A 306 -4.39 -22.00 -7.38
N VAL A 307 -3.76 -21.60 -8.48
CA VAL A 307 -3.88 -22.31 -9.75
C VAL A 307 -3.22 -23.69 -9.68
N ARG A 308 -2.09 -23.80 -8.96
CA ARG A 308 -1.35 -25.07 -8.80
C ARG A 308 -2.11 -26.07 -7.93
N ASN A 309 -2.81 -25.62 -6.88
CA ASN A 309 -3.39 -26.49 -5.86
C ASN A 309 -4.92 -26.49 -5.80
N GLY A 310 -5.59 -25.60 -6.54
CA GLY A 310 -7.02 -25.36 -6.40
C GLY A 310 -7.37 -24.66 -5.08
N PHE A 311 -8.57 -24.92 -4.56
CA PHE A 311 -8.99 -24.42 -3.26
C PHE A 311 -8.41 -25.28 -2.14
N ASP A 312 -7.85 -24.61 -1.15
CA ASP A 312 -7.45 -25.23 0.10
C ASP A 312 -8.65 -25.95 0.76
N PRO A 313 -8.58 -27.28 0.98
CA PRO A 313 -9.70 -28.05 1.50
C PRO A 313 -9.95 -27.83 3.01
N ARG A 314 -9.05 -27.12 3.72
CA ARG A 314 -9.21 -26.81 5.14
C ARG A 314 -10.33 -25.79 5.34
N ILE A 315 -11.10 -25.95 6.40
CA ILE A 315 -12.18 -25.01 6.76
C ILE A 315 -11.67 -23.57 6.96
N ASP A 316 -10.44 -23.45 7.43
CA ASP A 316 -9.70 -22.21 7.67
C ASP A 316 -8.59 -21.98 6.63
N GLY A 317 -8.69 -22.61 5.45
CA GLY A 317 -7.67 -22.55 4.40
C GLY A 317 -7.30 -21.12 3.96
N TYR A 318 -8.21 -20.17 4.12
CA TYR A 318 -7.96 -18.75 3.84
C TYR A 318 -6.86 -18.13 4.72
N LEU A 319 -6.53 -18.73 5.87
CA LEU A 319 -5.42 -18.29 6.74
C LEU A 319 -4.05 -18.63 6.15
N TYR A 320 -3.96 -19.66 5.29
CA TYR A 320 -2.69 -20.13 4.74
C TYR A 320 -2.21 -19.30 3.56
N GLY A 321 -3.10 -18.60 2.87
CA GLY A 321 -2.74 -17.63 1.83
C GLY A 321 -2.07 -18.25 0.61
N TRP A 322 -2.56 -19.40 0.13
CA TRP A 322 -2.00 -20.11 -1.02
C TRP A 322 -1.91 -19.24 -2.28
N ASN A 323 -2.91 -18.40 -2.54
CA ASN A 323 -2.88 -17.46 -3.66
C ASN A 323 -1.68 -16.53 -3.55
N PHE A 324 -1.53 -15.88 -2.39
CA PHE A 324 -0.49 -14.89 -2.15
C PHE A 324 0.91 -15.52 -2.25
N GLN A 325 1.09 -16.73 -1.71
CA GLN A 325 2.36 -17.44 -1.83
C GLN A 325 2.70 -17.77 -3.29
N GLU A 326 1.75 -18.29 -4.07
CA GLU A 326 1.96 -18.63 -5.48
C GLU A 326 2.28 -17.39 -6.34
N GLN A 327 1.63 -16.26 -6.04
CA GLN A 327 1.89 -14.98 -6.68
C GLN A 327 3.32 -14.49 -6.37
N TRP A 328 3.77 -14.59 -5.11
CA TRP A 328 5.14 -14.24 -4.72
C TRP A 328 6.18 -15.17 -5.34
N ASP A 329 5.92 -16.48 -5.39
CA ASP A 329 6.82 -17.45 -6.04
C ASP A 329 7.09 -17.02 -7.49
N ARG A 330 6.03 -16.63 -8.21
CA ARG A 330 6.17 -16.11 -9.58
C ARG A 330 6.93 -14.79 -9.64
N ALA A 331 6.70 -13.86 -8.71
CA ALA A 331 7.47 -12.62 -8.65
C ALA A 331 8.97 -12.87 -8.43
N PHE A 332 9.33 -13.87 -7.62
CA PHE A 332 10.74 -14.28 -7.44
C PHE A 332 11.34 -14.90 -8.70
N GLU A 333 10.56 -15.67 -9.48
CA GLU A 333 11.00 -16.22 -10.77
C GLU A 333 11.28 -15.10 -11.80
N LEU A 334 10.45 -14.06 -11.81
CA LEU A 334 10.56 -12.93 -12.75
C LEU A 334 11.59 -11.88 -12.34
N ASP A 335 11.92 -11.79 -11.04
CA ASP A 335 12.91 -10.89 -10.45
C ASP A 335 12.79 -9.42 -10.92
N PRO A 336 11.61 -8.77 -10.77
CA PRO A 336 11.37 -7.41 -11.24
C PRO A 336 12.09 -6.37 -10.37
N GLU A 337 12.27 -5.15 -10.88
CA GLU A 337 12.73 -4.02 -10.04
C GLU A 337 11.69 -3.64 -8.97
N LEU A 338 10.40 -3.78 -9.25
CA LEU A 338 9.30 -3.39 -8.37
C LEU A 338 8.25 -4.51 -8.31
N VAL A 339 7.79 -4.84 -7.11
CA VAL A 339 6.61 -5.70 -6.93
C VAL A 339 5.45 -4.82 -6.48
N PHE A 340 4.34 -4.86 -7.21
CA PHE A 340 3.13 -4.12 -6.86
C PHE A 340 2.15 -5.05 -6.13
N VAL A 341 2.03 -4.88 -4.82
CA VAL A 341 1.15 -5.69 -3.97
C VAL A 341 -0.23 -5.07 -3.90
N THR A 342 -1.26 -5.85 -4.21
CA THR A 342 -2.66 -5.38 -4.18
C THR A 342 -3.44 -5.94 -3.01
N GLY A 343 -3.95 -5.00 -2.20
CA GLY A 343 -4.77 -5.20 -1.02
C GLY A 343 -4.05 -4.85 0.27
N TRP A 344 -4.39 -3.74 0.93
CA TRP A 344 -3.99 -3.48 2.31
C TRP A 344 -5.13 -2.95 3.17
N ASN A 345 -5.66 -1.76 2.85
CA ASN A 345 -6.66 -1.09 3.67
C ASN A 345 -8.06 -1.04 3.04
N GLU A 346 -8.44 -2.02 2.22
CA GLU A 346 -9.82 -2.13 1.70
C GLU A 346 -10.66 -3.01 2.64
N TYR A 347 -11.78 -2.47 3.10
CA TYR A 347 -12.68 -3.14 4.06
C TYR A 347 -14.17 -2.84 3.80
N ILE A 348 -14.48 -2.09 2.74
CA ILE A 348 -15.84 -1.79 2.32
C ILE A 348 -16.30 -2.82 1.27
N ALA A 349 -17.56 -3.19 1.37
CA ALA A 349 -18.28 -3.99 0.40
C ALA A 349 -19.37 -3.12 -0.24
N GLY A 350 -19.34 -3.01 -1.57
CA GLY A 350 -20.30 -2.27 -2.37
C GLY A 350 -21.47 -3.09 -2.88
#